data_AF-A0A7W9SSE1-F1
#
_entry.id   AF-A0A7W9SSE1-F1
#
_cell.length_a   1.000
_cell.length_b   1.000
_cell.length_c   1.000
_cell.angle_alpha   90.00
_cell.angle_beta   90.00
_cell.angle_gamma   90.00
#
_symmetry.space_group_name_H-M   'P 1'
#
loop_
_entity.id
_entity.type
_entity.pdbx_description
1 polymer ?
#
loop_
_entity_poly.entity_id
_entity_poly.type
_entity_poly.pdbx_seq_one_letter_code
_entity_poly.pdbx_strand_id
1 'polypeptide(L)'
;MRNLSRFCLAALTCGTLALTAQAQTPSTNAPFALKNGDRVVFYGDSITDQRMYTLLTEQYIVTRFPNLNVRFVHSGWGGDRVTGGGGGPIDLRLDRDVTAYKPSVVTVMLGMNDASYRAFDAGIFQTYADGYKHLVEKVKKDNPGVRLTLIQPSPFDDVTRPESFPGGYNAVLLRYANFVGQLAGEQGAGVADLNNPVVAMLKKANATDPTNAAKLIPDRVHPGWGGHLIMAECLLKSWNAPALVSSVRVDAASGKSSAQNAKVSKVQAKDGTVSWSALESALPFPLASPDPNNAAPYNLAVASSDFVQALDQETLTVTNLAAPRYTLKVDGKGVGEFTKEQLAAGVNLATLNTPMLQQALLVGRLTQLRSNVHNSRWREYQVPQASDPQAAQFLPTLLKNLDAADEPLTKAQRDAAKPRAHQFVLEPK
;
A
#
# COMPACT_ATOMS: atom_id res chain seq x y z
N MET A 1 37.92 -82.74 8.60
CA MET A 1 36.92 -82.73 7.51
C MET A 1 35.85 -81.70 7.85
N ARG A 2 35.55 -80.83 6.88
CA ARG A 2 34.46 -79.84 6.78
C ARG A 2 34.50 -78.53 7.60
N ASN A 3 34.31 -77.47 6.81
CA ASN A 3 33.66 -76.19 7.06
C ASN A 3 34.41 -75.13 7.85
N LEU A 4 34.69 -74.00 7.21
CA LEU A 4 34.50 -72.67 7.78
C LEU A 4 34.32 -71.60 6.69
N SER A 5 33.36 -70.75 6.99
CA SER A 5 32.58 -69.84 6.14
C SER A 5 33.36 -68.59 5.75
N ARG A 6 33.20 -68.12 4.50
CA ARG A 6 33.69 -66.82 4.04
C ARG A 6 32.60 -65.76 4.21
N PHE A 7 32.89 -64.74 5.02
CA PHE A 7 32.16 -63.47 5.08
C PHE A 7 32.59 -62.59 3.90
N CYS A 8 31.62 -62.10 3.11
CA CYS A 8 31.81 -60.97 2.21
C CYS A 8 30.93 -59.81 2.69
N LEU A 9 31.60 -58.70 3.03
CA LEU A 9 31.02 -57.43 3.44
C LEU A 9 30.55 -56.69 2.18
N ALA A 10 29.26 -56.42 2.03
CA ALA A 10 28.73 -55.52 1.01
C ALA A 10 28.26 -54.23 1.69
N ALA A 11 28.96 -53.12 1.43
CA ALA A 11 28.60 -51.79 1.92
C ALA A 11 27.49 -51.20 1.04
N LEU A 12 26.32 -50.91 1.62
CA LEU A 12 25.28 -50.08 1.01
C LEU A 12 25.63 -48.60 1.23
N THR A 13 25.95 -47.87 0.15
CA THR A 13 25.96 -46.41 0.13
C THR A 13 24.59 -45.90 -0.31
N CYS A 14 23.80 -45.41 0.65
CA CYS A 14 22.52 -44.76 0.41
C CYS A 14 22.78 -43.28 0.07
N GLY A 15 22.70 -42.92 -1.21
CA GLY A 15 22.84 -41.53 -1.66
C GLY A 15 21.55 -40.74 -1.44
N THR A 16 21.56 -39.81 -0.49
CA THR A 16 20.48 -38.84 -0.27
C THR A 16 20.59 -37.69 -1.26
N LEU A 17 19.72 -37.68 -2.28
CA LEU A 17 19.49 -36.53 -3.15
C LEU A 17 18.70 -35.47 -2.37
N ALA A 18 19.39 -34.43 -1.89
CA ALA A 18 18.77 -33.24 -1.35
C ALA A 18 18.22 -32.37 -2.48
N LEU A 19 16.91 -32.45 -2.72
CA LEU A 19 16.17 -31.49 -3.55
C LEU A 19 16.06 -30.16 -2.78
N THR A 20 16.94 -29.22 -3.07
CA THR A 20 16.79 -27.84 -2.65
C THR A 20 15.68 -27.20 -3.47
N ALA A 21 14.50 -27.02 -2.87
CA ALA A 21 13.44 -26.19 -3.42
C ALA A 21 13.93 -24.74 -3.44
N GLN A 22 14.47 -24.28 -4.56
CA GLN A 22 14.64 -22.86 -4.82
C GLN A 22 13.25 -22.25 -4.94
N ALA A 23 12.90 -21.38 -4.00
CA ALA A 23 11.74 -20.51 -4.13
C ALA A 23 11.94 -19.64 -5.37
N GLN A 24 11.26 -19.99 -6.45
CA GLN A 24 11.15 -19.13 -7.63
C GLN A 24 10.33 -17.92 -7.21
N THR A 25 10.97 -16.75 -7.11
CA THR A 25 10.27 -15.47 -7.11
C THR A 25 9.52 -15.36 -8.43
N PRO A 26 8.18 -15.19 -8.43
CA PRO A 26 7.47 -14.93 -9.68
C PRO A 26 7.91 -13.55 -10.16
N SER A 27 8.76 -13.50 -11.19
CA SER A 27 8.94 -12.29 -11.99
C SER A 27 7.75 -12.18 -12.94
N THR A 28 6.60 -11.77 -12.42
CA THR A 28 5.51 -11.38 -13.31
C THR A 28 5.89 -10.04 -13.93
N ASN A 29 6.40 -10.06 -15.17
CA ASN A 29 6.52 -8.90 -16.07
C ASN A 29 5.14 -8.30 -16.44
N ALA A 30 4.11 -8.52 -15.61
CA ALA A 30 2.79 -8.01 -15.80
C ALA A 30 2.81 -6.48 -15.58
N PRO A 31 2.17 -5.70 -16.46
CA PRO A 31 2.09 -4.27 -16.30
C PRO A 31 1.31 -3.91 -15.03
N PHE A 32 1.52 -2.68 -14.53
CA PHE A 32 0.73 -2.11 -13.46
C PHE A 32 -0.77 -2.22 -13.79
N ALA A 33 -1.58 -2.63 -12.80
CA ALA A 33 -2.96 -3.02 -13.05
C ALA A 33 -3.86 -1.84 -13.47
N LEU A 34 -3.67 -0.64 -12.91
CA LEU A 34 -4.55 0.49 -13.20
C LEU A 34 -4.21 1.17 -14.52
N LYS A 35 -5.25 1.67 -15.17
CA LYS A 35 -5.26 2.25 -16.51
C LYS A 35 -5.80 3.67 -16.46
N ASN A 36 -5.44 4.47 -17.46
CA ASN A 36 -5.98 5.81 -17.59
C ASN A 36 -7.51 5.78 -17.76
N GLY A 37 -8.22 6.60 -17.00
CA GLY A 37 -9.68 6.66 -16.96
C GLY A 37 -10.33 5.73 -15.94
N ASP A 38 -9.56 4.95 -15.18
CA ASP A 38 -10.10 4.04 -14.19
C ASP A 38 -10.87 4.76 -13.07
N ARG A 39 -11.93 4.10 -12.60
CA ARG A 39 -12.71 4.47 -11.42
C ARG A 39 -12.63 3.31 -10.43
N VAL A 40 -11.84 3.52 -9.38
CA VAL A 40 -11.55 2.53 -8.33
C VAL A 40 -12.51 2.77 -7.16
N VAL A 41 -13.27 1.76 -6.79
CA VAL A 41 -14.06 1.75 -5.55
C VAL A 41 -13.43 0.78 -4.57
N PHE A 42 -13.04 1.27 -3.40
CA PHE A 42 -12.61 0.41 -2.29
C PHE A 42 -13.82 0.11 -1.41
N TYR A 43 -14.31 -1.13 -1.42
CA TYR A 43 -15.47 -1.57 -0.65
C TYR A 43 -15.05 -2.45 0.53
N GLY A 44 -15.67 -2.24 1.69
CA GLY A 44 -15.39 -3.05 2.88
C GLY A 44 -16.05 -2.55 4.16
N ASP A 45 -15.57 -3.07 5.27
CA ASP A 45 -16.10 -2.79 6.62
C ASP A 45 -15.46 -1.57 7.30
N SER A 46 -15.42 -1.55 8.63
CA SER A 46 -14.82 -0.49 9.45
C SER A 46 -13.35 -0.23 9.12
N ILE A 47 -12.59 -1.24 8.73
CA ILE A 47 -11.17 -1.07 8.40
C ILE A 47 -11.03 -0.29 7.08
N THR A 48 -11.96 -0.48 6.14
CA THR A 48 -12.04 0.35 4.93
C THR A 48 -12.66 1.72 5.22
N ASP A 49 -13.59 1.83 6.17
CA ASP A 49 -14.21 3.08 6.65
C ASP A 49 -13.19 4.02 7.33
N GLN A 50 -12.10 3.47 7.90
CA GLN A 50 -10.95 4.27 8.35
C GLN A 50 -10.23 5.01 7.21
N ARG A 51 -10.40 4.53 5.97
CA ARG A 51 -9.83 5.08 4.71
C ARG A 51 -8.29 5.13 4.63
N MET A 52 -7.56 4.66 5.63
CA MET A 52 -6.11 4.84 5.68
C MET A 52 -5.37 4.06 4.57
N TYR A 53 -5.52 2.73 4.44
CA TYR A 53 -4.83 1.98 3.38
C TYR A 53 -5.26 2.42 1.97
N THR A 54 -6.53 2.80 1.81
CA THR A 54 -7.09 3.25 0.54
C THR A 54 -6.58 4.63 0.16
N LEU A 55 -6.43 5.54 1.13
CA LEU A 55 -5.75 6.83 0.96
C LEU A 55 -4.27 6.65 0.61
N LEU A 56 -3.54 5.79 1.32
CA LEU A 56 -2.11 5.54 1.06
C LEU A 56 -1.92 4.92 -0.34
N THR A 57 -2.81 4.02 -0.75
CA THR A 57 -2.84 3.45 -2.12
C THR A 57 -3.04 4.55 -3.17
N GLU A 58 -4.03 5.43 -2.96
CA GLU A 58 -4.25 6.57 -3.86
C GLU A 58 -3.03 7.51 -3.90
N GLN A 59 -2.46 7.84 -2.74
CA GLN A 59 -1.30 8.72 -2.64
C GLN A 59 -0.14 8.20 -3.47
N TYR A 60 0.18 6.91 -3.34
CA TYR A 60 1.19 6.27 -4.17
C TYR A 60 0.88 6.44 -5.66
N ILE A 61 -0.36 6.18 -6.10
CA ILE A 61 -0.71 6.25 -7.52
C ILE A 61 -0.58 7.68 -8.05
N VAL A 62 -1.02 8.68 -7.27
CA VAL A 62 -0.97 10.09 -7.68
C VAL A 62 0.47 10.61 -7.71
N THR A 63 1.33 10.24 -6.76
CA THR A 63 2.75 10.66 -6.76
C THR A 63 3.58 9.91 -7.79
N ARG A 64 3.32 8.60 -7.98
CA ARG A 64 4.10 7.75 -8.89
C ARG A 64 3.71 7.93 -10.35
N PHE A 65 2.43 8.20 -10.61
CA PHE A 65 1.89 8.36 -11.96
C PHE A 65 1.11 9.67 -12.08
N PRO A 66 1.79 10.84 -12.04
CA PRO A 66 1.12 12.14 -12.00
C PRO A 66 0.22 12.42 -13.22
N ASN A 67 0.48 11.75 -14.35
CA ASN A 67 -0.32 11.85 -15.58
C ASN A 67 -1.41 10.79 -15.71
N LEU A 68 -1.51 9.82 -14.79
CA LEU A 68 -2.53 8.78 -14.83
C LEU A 68 -3.83 9.31 -14.21
N ASN A 69 -4.85 9.47 -15.05
CA ASN A 69 -6.16 9.95 -14.62
C ASN A 69 -6.98 8.80 -14.03
N VAL A 70 -6.92 8.62 -12.71
CA VAL A 70 -7.71 7.64 -11.95
C VAL A 70 -8.57 8.37 -10.92
N ARG A 71 -9.80 7.91 -10.72
CA ARG A 71 -10.68 8.39 -9.65
C ARG A 71 -10.84 7.31 -8.59
N PHE A 72 -10.91 7.74 -7.33
CA PHE A 72 -10.97 6.85 -6.18
C PHE A 72 -12.19 7.20 -5.32
N VAL A 73 -12.91 6.17 -4.90
CA VAL A 73 -14.02 6.24 -3.95
C VAL A 73 -13.76 5.26 -2.84
N HIS A 74 -13.94 5.71 -1.60
CA HIS A 74 -13.65 4.93 -0.39
C HIS A 74 -14.98 4.56 0.29
N SER A 75 -15.55 3.42 -0.12
CA SER A 75 -16.89 2.96 0.25
C SER A 75 -16.87 1.96 1.41
N GLY A 76 -16.18 2.30 2.49
CA GLY A 76 -16.18 1.51 3.72
C GLY A 76 -17.39 1.82 4.61
N TRP A 77 -17.85 0.86 5.41
CA TRP A 77 -18.83 1.14 6.46
C TRP A 77 -18.64 0.26 7.69
N GLY A 78 -18.57 0.92 8.85
CA GLY A 78 -18.37 0.25 10.13
C GLY A 78 -19.33 -0.90 10.41
N GLY A 79 -18.76 -2.07 10.69
CA GLY A 79 -19.51 -3.27 11.08
C GLY A 79 -20.12 -4.07 9.92
N ASP A 80 -19.91 -3.65 8.66
CA ASP A 80 -20.41 -4.40 7.50
C ASP A 80 -19.87 -5.84 7.48
N ARG A 81 -20.74 -6.73 7.01
CA ARG A 81 -20.51 -8.14 6.69
C ARG A 81 -20.88 -8.38 5.23
N VAL A 82 -20.73 -9.60 4.73
CA VAL A 82 -21.23 -9.97 3.39
C VAL A 82 -22.76 -9.84 3.24
N THR A 83 -23.48 -9.71 4.35
CA THR A 83 -24.94 -9.46 4.39
C THR A 83 -25.32 -7.99 4.50
N GLY A 84 -24.33 -7.08 4.60
CA GLY A 84 -24.52 -5.67 4.90
C GLY A 84 -24.33 -5.38 6.39
N GLY A 85 -24.87 -4.24 6.85
CA GLY A 85 -24.65 -3.75 8.21
C GLY A 85 -25.40 -2.46 8.49
N GLY A 86 -24.80 -1.56 9.27
CA GLY A 86 -25.42 -0.30 9.66
C GLY A 86 -25.71 0.64 8.47
N GLY A 87 -25.09 0.41 7.31
CA GLY A 87 -25.31 1.18 6.09
C GLY A 87 -26.46 0.68 5.23
N GLY A 88 -27.11 -0.41 5.66
CA GLY A 88 -28.14 -1.13 4.94
C GLY A 88 -27.76 -2.56 4.56
N PRO A 89 -28.72 -3.35 4.04
CA PRO A 89 -28.47 -4.69 3.52
C PRO A 89 -27.51 -4.64 2.32
N ILE A 90 -26.80 -5.76 2.07
CA ILE A 90 -25.73 -5.82 1.06
C ILE A 90 -26.14 -5.30 -0.32
N ASP A 91 -27.34 -5.62 -0.82
CA ASP A 91 -27.74 -5.19 -2.16
C ASP A 91 -27.91 -3.68 -2.27
N LEU A 92 -28.47 -3.04 -1.24
CA LEU A 92 -28.58 -1.59 -1.17
C LEU A 92 -27.18 -0.95 -1.14
N ARG A 93 -26.26 -1.53 -0.37
CA ARG A 93 -24.87 -1.06 -0.26
C ARG A 93 -24.17 -1.15 -1.60
N LEU A 94 -24.29 -2.26 -2.31
CA LEU A 94 -23.67 -2.44 -3.63
C LEU A 94 -24.27 -1.50 -4.67
N ASP A 95 -25.58 -1.29 -4.68
CA ASP A 95 -26.21 -0.35 -5.62
C ASP A 95 -25.78 1.10 -5.37
N ARG A 96 -25.91 1.55 -4.11
CA ARG A 96 -25.64 2.94 -3.71
C ARG A 96 -24.16 3.28 -3.65
N ASP A 97 -23.33 2.37 -3.16
CA ASP A 97 -21.96 2.67 -2.74
C ASP A 97 -20.89 2.04 -3.65
N VAL A 98 -21.29 1.22 -4.62
CA VAL A 98 -20.41 0.65 -5.65
C VAL A 98 -20.93 1.01 -7.04
N THR A 99 -22.06 0.46 -7.46
CA THR A 99 -22.58 0.61 -8.84
C THR A 99 -22.88 2.06 -9.21
N ALA A 100 -23.37 2.88 -8.27
CA ALA A 100 -23.63 4.31 -8.51
C ALA A 100 -22.39 5.10 -8.98
N TYR A 101 -21.18 4.65 -8.59
CA TYR A 101 -19.91 5.25 -9.01
C TYR A 101 -19.39 4.72 -10.35
N LYS A 102 -20.12 3.79 -10.97
CA LYS A 102 -19.81 3.16 -12.26
C LYS A 102 -18.38 2.61 -12.31
N PRO A 103 -17.91 1.82 -11.33
CA PRO A 103 -16.51 1.42 -11.23
C PRO A 103 -16.01 0.67 -12.47
N SER A 104 -14.72 0.84 -12.77
CA SER A 104 -13.98 -0.07 -13.65
C SER A 104 -13.09 -1.03 -12.86
N VAL A 105 -12.82 -0.70 -11.59
CA VAL A 105 -12.07 -1.52 -10.65
C VAL A 105 -12.77 -1.47 -9.29
N VAL A 106 -12.94 -2.62 -8.65
CA VAL A 106 -13.45 -2.70 -7.27
C VAL A 106 -12.53 -3.58 -6.44
N THR A 107 -12.19 -3.11 -5.24
CA THR A 107 -11.59 -3.97 -4.22
C THR A 107 -12.62 -4.32 -3.16
N VAL A 108 -12.58 -5.54 -2.64
CA VAL A 108 -13.51 -5.99 -1.59
C VAL A 108 -12.71 -6.57 -0.43
N MET A 109 -12.81 -5.96 0.75
CA MET A 109 -12.24 -6.48 2.00
C MET A 109 -13.33 -6.65 3.06
N LEU A 110 -13.71 -7.90 3.31
CA LEU A 110 -14.68 -8.32 4.33
C LEU A 110 -14.22 -9.64 4.97
N GLY A 111 -14.68 -9.93 6.17
CA GLY A 111 -14.35 -11.15 6.91
C GLY A 111 -14.11 -10.92 8.41
N MET A 112 -13.62 -9.73 8.78
CA MET A 112 -13.31 -9.39 10.18
C MET A 112 -14.55 -9.47 11.07
N ASN A 113 -15.68 -8.92 10.62
CA ASN A 113 -16.94 -8.98 11.36
C ASN A 113 -17.70 -10.29 11.14
N ASP A 114 -17.55 -10.89 9.96
CA ASP A 114 -18.28 -12.10 9.54
C ASP A 114 -17.97 -13.28 10.45
N ALA A 115 -16.68 -13.51 10.74
CA ALA A 115 -16.23 -14.58 11.64
C ALA A 115 -16.65 -14.38 13.12
N SER A 116 -17.27 -13.24 13.45
CA SER A 116 -17.95 -12.98 14.72
C SER A 116 -17.09 -13.12 15.98
N TYR A 117 -15.77 -12.90 15.88
CA TYR A 117 -14.83 -12.84 17.01
C TYR A 117 -14.82 -14.10 17.90
N ARG A 118 -15.05 -15.27 17.31
CA ARG A 118 -15.11 -16.57 18.01
C ARG A 118 -14.37 -17.66 17.25
N ALA A 119 -14.22 -18.81 17.90
CA ALA A 119 -13.69 -20.03 17.27
C ALA A 119 -14.48 -20.38 15.99
N PHE A 120 -13.82 -21.08 15.07
CA PHE A 120 -14.39 -21.42 13.78
C PHE A 120 -15.73 -22.15 13.93
N ASP A 121 -16.73 -21.65 13.21
CA ASP A 121 -18.06 -22.24 13.12
C ASP A 121 -18.42 -22.41 11.64
N ALA A 122 -18.84 -23.62 11.27
CA ALA A 122 -19.11 -23.97 9.88
C ALA A 122 -20.35 -23.24 9.32
N GLY A 123 -21.37 -22.98 10.13
CA GLY A 123 -22.59 -22.29 9.69
C GLY A 123 -22.35 -20.79 9.44
N ILE A 124 -21.54 -20.16 10.29
CA ILE A 124 -21.10 -18.76 10.08
C ILE A 124 -20.23 -18.66 8.84
N PHE A 125 -19.29 -19.59 8.67
CA PHE A 125 -18.44 -19.63 7.48
C PHE A 125 -19.26 -19.85 6.20
N GLN A 126 -20.28 -20.71 6.24
CA GLN A 126 -21.17 -20.91 5.09
C GLN A 126 -21.93 -19.62 4.74
N THR A 127 -22.45 -18.90 5.74
CA THR A 127 -23.09 -17.58 5.53
C THR A 127 -22.12 -16.60 4.87
N TYR A 128 -20.86 -16.58 5.31
CA TYR A 128 -19.81 -15.77 4.69
C TYR A 128 -19.56 -16.17 3.23
N ALA A 129 -19.37 -17.46 2.97
CA ALA A 129 -19.05 -17.97 1.65
C ALA A 129 -20.15 -17.68 0.63
N ASP A 130 -21.42 -17.92 1.00
CA ASP A 130 -22.57 -17.67 0.12
C ASP A 130 -22.79 -16.18 -0.11
N GLY A 131 -22.70 -15.36 0.94
CA GLY A 131 -22.82 -13.91 0.80
C GLY A 131 -21.70 -13.29 -0.03
N TYR A 132 -20.45 -13.77 0.09
CA TYR A 132 -19.34 -13.27 -0.71
C TYR A 132 -19.50 -13.64 -2.20
N LYS A 133 -19.97 -14.86 -2.50
CA LYS A 133 -20.30 -15.27 -3.87
C LYS A 133 -21.37 -14.38 -4.48
N HIS A 134 -22.48 -14.16 -3.76
CA HIS A 134 -23.55 -13.25 -4.16
C HIS A 134 -23.03 -11.83 -4.43
N LEU A 135 -22.20 -11.29 -3.54
CA LEU A 135 -21.56 -9.98 -3.70
C LEU A 135 -20.76 -9.91 -5.01
N VAL A 136 -19.88 -10.88 -5.27
CA VAL A 136 -19.04 -10.92 -6.47
C VAL A 136 -19.89 -11.03 -7.75
N GLU A 137 -20.90 -11.91 -7.74
CA GLU A 137 -21.83 -12.09 -8.85
C GLU A 137 -22.59 -10.80 -9.17
N LYS A 138 -23.15 -10.15 -8.14
CA LYS A 138 -23.88 -8.89 -8.29
C LYS A 138 -22.99 -7.77 -8.82
N VAL A 139 -21.79 -7.57 -8.26
CA VAL A 139 -20.88 -6.50 -8.72
C VAL A 139 -20.52 -6.69 -10.18
N LYS A 140 -20.21 -7.92 -10.62
CA LYS A 140 -19.91 -8.22 -12.03
C LYS A 140 -21.11 -8.01 -12.94
N LYS A 141 -22.29 -8.44 -12.52
CA LYS A 141 -23.54 -8.31 -13.28
C LYS A 141 -23.89 -6.84 -13.50
N ASP A 142 -23.82 -6.03 -12.45
CA ASP A 142 -24.27 -4.64 -12.48
C ASP A 142 -23.21 -3.70 -13.08
N ASN A 143 -21.95 -4.14 -13.15
CA ASN A 143 -20.83 -3.38 -13.70
C ASN A 143 -20.07 -4.22 -14.75
N PRO A 144 -20.62 -4.39 -15.97
CA PRO A 144 -19.98 -5.19 -17.01
C PRO A 144 -18.55 -4.73 -17.31
N GLY A 145 -17.60 -5.67 -17.30
CA GLY A 145 -16.18 -5.40 -17.53
C GLY A 145 -15.40 -4.87 -16.31
N VAL A 146 -16.03 -4.80 -15.13
CA VAL A 146 -15.33 -4.45 -13.88
C VAL A 146 -14.24 -5.47 -13.58
N ARG A 147 -13.08 -4.96 -13.14
CA ARG A 147 -11.98 -5.79 -12.65
C ARG A 147 -12.02 -5.83 -11.13
N LEU A 148 -12.05 -7.03 -10.58
CA LEU A 148 -12.11 -7.23 -9.13
C LEU A 148 -10.73 -7.54 -8.56
N THR A 149 -10.45 -7.01 -7.38
CA THR A 149 -9.38 -7.49 -6.50
C THR A 149 -10.02 -7.88 -5.17
N LEU A 150 -10.07 -9.18 -4.90
CA LEU A 150 -10.59 -9.68 -3.62
C LEU A 150 -9.46 -9.66 -2.60
N ILE A 151 -9.68 -8.95 -1.51
CA ILE A 151 -8.68 -8.75 -0.47
C ILE A 151 -8.95 -9.77 0.65
N GLN A 152 -7.96 -10.58 0.95
CA GLN A 152 -7.97 -11.42 2.14
C GLN A 152 -7.99 -10.54 3.40
N PRO A 153 -8.84 -10.83 4.40
CA PRO A 153 -9.05 -9.95 5.55
C PRO A 153 -7.73 -9.71 6.30
N SER A 154 -7.47 -8.46 6.68
CA SER A 154 -6.33 -8.08 7.53
C SER A 154 -6.37 -8.81 8.88
N PRO A 155 -5.24 -8.90 9.60
CA PRO A 155 -5.18 -9.79 10.74
C PRO A 155 -5.89 -9.22 11.96
N PHE A 156 -6.34 -10.14 12.82
CA PHE A 156 -6.53 -9.82 14.23
C PHE A 156 -5.19 -9.93 14.95
N ASP A 157 -4.85 -8.97 15.80
CA ASP A 157 -3.56 -8.96 16.47
C ASP A 157 -3.51 -9.94 17.65
N ASP A 158 -3.18 -11.18 17.33
CA ASP A 158 -2.76 -12.24 18.27
C ASP A 158 -1.22 -12.32 18.39
N VAL A 159 -0.46 -11.34 17.85
CA VAL A 159 1.02 -11.31 17.87
C VAL A 159 1.54 -10.50 19.05
N THR A 160 1.03 -9.28 19.23
CA THR A 160 1.53 -8.36 20.26
C THR A 160 0.89 -8.61 21.62
N ARG A 161 -0.11 -9.50 21.69
CA ARG A 161 -0.89 -9.82 22.89
C ARG A 161 -1.30 -11.30 22.89
N PRO A 162 -1.58 -11.89 24.06
CA PRO A 162 -2.06 -13.28 24.14
C PRO A 162 -3.34 -13.49 23.35
N GLU A 163 -3.48 -14.67 22.74
CA GLU A 163 -4.67 -15.09 21.99
C GLU A 163 -5.95 -14.91 22.82
N SER A 164 -7.04 -14.49 22.17
CA SER A 164 -8.34 -14.28 22.83
C SER A 164 -9.05 -15.59 23.20
N PHE A 165 -8.73 -16.68 22.52
CA PHE A 165 -9.19 -18.04 22.78
C PHE A 165 -8.18 -19.03 22.15
N PRO A 166 -8.20 -20.34 22.49
CA PRO A 166 -7.23 -21.30 21.95
C PRO A 166 -7.16 -21.29 20.41
N GLY A 167 -5.99 -20.97 19.87
CA GLY A 167 -5.72 -20.89 18.44
C GLY A 167 -5.88 -19.48 17.84
N GLY A 168 -6.36 -18.51 18.61
CA GLY A 168 -6.50 -17.11 18.20
C GLY A 168 -7.60 -16.85 17.17
N TYR A 169 -8.01 -15.59 17.07
CA TYR A 169 -9.00 -15.19 16.07
C TYR A 169 -8.38 -15.09 14.68
N ASN A 170 -7.08 -14.76 14.58
CA ASN A 170 -6.44 -14.66 13.27
C ASN A 170 -6.38 -16.01 12.53
N ALA A 171 -6.30 -17.15 13.24
CA ALA A 171 -6.36 -18.46 12.59
C ALA A 171 -7.72 -18.73 11.94
N VAL A 172 -8.81 -18.16 12.49
CA VAL A 172 -10.13 -18.20 11.87
C VAL A 172 -10.15 -17.31 10.62
N LEU A 173 -9.62 -16.09 10.71
CA LEU A 173 -9.52 -15.18 9.56
C LEU A 173 -8.69 -15.77 8.41
N LEU A 174 -7.64 -16.54 8.69
CA LEU A 174 -6.87 -17.24 7.65
C LEU A 174 -7.70 -18.29 6.89
N ARG A 175 -8.70 -18.92 7.53
CA ARG A 175 -9.65 -19.81 6.81
C ARG A 175 -10.53 -19.02 5.85
N TYR A 176 -10.99 -17.85 6.27
CA TYR A 176 -11.80 -16.94 5.45
C TYR A 176 -10.95 -16.37 4.30
N ALA A 177 -9.70 -16.00 4.57
CA ALA A 177 -8.71 -15.59 3.57
C ALA A 177 -8.47 -16.67 2.51
N ASN A 178 -8.31 -17.93 2.91
CA ASN A 178 -8.12 -19.04 1.97
C ASN A 178 -9.33 -19.18 1.02
N PHE A 179 -10.54 -19.08 1.55
CA PHE A 179 -11.75 -19.08 0.73
C PHE A 179 -11.77 -17.90 -0.25
N VAL A 180 -11.45 -16.67 0.18
CA VAL A 180 -11.38 -15.50 -0.70
C VAL A 180 -10.39 -15.71 -1.84
N GLY A 181 -9.23 -16.31 -1.55
CA GLY A 181 -8.23 -16.64 -2.57
C GLY A 181 -8.73 -17.67 -3.59
N GLN A 182 -9.41 -18.72 -3.13
CA GLN A 182 -10.03 -19.72 -4.00
C GLN A 182 -11.10 -19.09 -4.90
N LEU A 183 -12.02 -18.32 -4.30
CA LEU A 183 -13.08 -17.63 -5.02
C LEU A 183 -12.51 -16.64 -6.04
N ALA A 184 -11.43 -15.92 -5.72
CA ALA A 184 -10.78 -15.02 -6.67
C ALA A 184 -10.30 -15.78 -7.91
N GLY A 185 -9.66 -16.95 -7.72
CA GLY A 185 -9.23 -17.82 -8.81
C GLY A 185 -10.39 -18.34 -9.67
N GLU A 186 -11.44 -18.86 -9.03
CA GLU A 186 -12.67 -19.34 -9.70
C GLU A 186 -13.34 -18.24 -10.53
N GLN A 187 -13.26 -17.00 -10.05
CA GLN A 187 -13.91 -15.85 -10.64
C GLN A 187 -13.00 -15.04 -11.57
N GLY A 188 -11.73 -15.45 -11.77
CA GLY A 188 -10.76 -14.69 -12.56
C GLY A 188 -10.50 -13.27 -12.03
N ALA A 189 -10.66 -13.06 -10.73
CA ALA A 189 -10.35 -11.81 -10.05
C ALA A 189 -8.88 -11.78 -9.59
N GLY A 190 -8.35 -10.59 -9.37
CA GLY A 190 -7.10 -10.42 -8.63
C GLY A 190 -7.29 -10.77 -7.16
N VAL A 191 -6.20 -11.09 -6.46
CA VAL A 191 -6.19 -11.35 -5.02
C VAL A 191 -5.06 -10.56 -4.36
N ALA A 192 -5.33 -9.99 -3.18
CA ALA A 192 -4.31 -9.38 -2.34
C ALA A 192 -4.36 -9.96 -0.92
N ASP A 193 -3.20 -10.37 -0.40
CA ASP A 193 -3.05 -10.84 0.98
C ASP A 193 -2.67 -9.68 1.89
N LEU A 194 -3.63 -9.18 2.67
CA LEU A 194 -3.40 -8.14 3.68
C LEU A 194 -3.24 -8.72 5.10
N ASN A 195 -3.21 -10.05 5.24
CA ASN A 195 -3.05 -10.73 6.53
C ASN A 195 -1.59 -11.05 6.81
N ASN A 196 -0.99 -11.95 6.03
CA ASN A 196 0.32 -12.51 6.36
C ASN A 196 1.45 -11.47 6.39
N PRO A 197 1.52 -10.51 5.44
CA PRO A 197 2.56 -9.49 5.48
C PRO A 197 2.43 -8.55 6.69
N VAL A 198 1.21 -8.21 7.10
CA VAL A 198 0.97 -7.40 8.30
C VAL A 198 1.39 -8.19 9.55
N VAL A 199 1.05 -9.47 9.66
CA VAL A 199 1.53 -10.35 10.75
C VAL A 199 3.06 -10.43 10.78
N ALA A 200 3.71 -10.55 9.61
CA ALA A 200 5.17 -10.60 9.52
C ALA A 200 5.82 -9.30 10.00
N MET A 201 5.24 -8.14 9.64
CA MET A 201 5.68 -6.85 10.14
C MET A 201 5.46 -6.73 11.66
N LEU A 202 4.29 -7.13 12.18
CA LEU A 202 4.01 -7.11 13.62
C LEU A 202 5.01 -7.96 14.42
N LYS A 203 5.39 -9.14 13.93
CA LYS A 203 6.38 -10.01 14.59
C LYS A 203 7.75 -9.32 14.70
N LYS A 204 8.21 -8.68 13.62
CA LYS A 204 9.48 -7.92 13.60
C LYS A 204 9.42 -6.71 14.52
N ALA A 205 8.33 -5.93 14.42
CA ALA A 205 8.09 -4.76 15.25
C ALA A 205 8.07 -5.12 16.74
N ASN A 206 7.33 -6.19 17.11
CA ASN A 206 7.21 -6.64 18.49
C ASN A 206 8.54 -7.16 19.06
N ALA A 207 9.40 -7.76 18.24
CA ALA A 207 10.73 -8.17 18.68
C ALA A 207 11.67 -6.98 18.99
N THR A 208 11.42 -5.81 18.39
CA THR A 208 12.26 -4.61 18.56
C THR A 208 11.70 -3.64 19.59
N ASP A 209 10.40 -3.36 19.52
CA ASP A 209 9.69 -2.44 20.42
C ASP A 209 8.24 -2.92 20.64
N PRO A 210 8.01 -3.79 21.64
CA PRO A 210 6.69 -4.30 21.96
C PRO A 210 5.66 -3.21 22.28
N THR A 211 6.11 -2.09 22.88
CA THR A 211 5.21 -1.02 23.33
C THR A 211 4.61 -0.27 22.16
N ASN A 212 5.41 0.07 21.15
CA ASN A 212 4.89 0.69 19.94
C ASN A 212 4.30 -0.33 18.97
N ALA A 213 4.76 -1.59 18.96
CA ALA A 213 4.15 -2.66 18.17
C ALA A 213 2.67 -2.87 18.53
N ALA A 214 2.33 -2.90 19.82
CA ALA A 214 0.95 -3.03 20.29
C ALA A 214 0.03 -1.83 19.91
N LYS A 215 0.60 -0.71 19.43
CA LYS A 215 -0.14 0.47 18.93
C LYS A 215 -0.33 0.44 17.41
N LEU A 216 0.25 -0.53 16.69
CA LEU A 216 0.02 -0.70 15.26
C LEU A 216 -1.39 -1.18 14.96
N ILE A 217 -1.97 -1.98 15.86
CA ILE A 217 -3.38 -2.38 15.86
C ILE A 217 -3.93 -2.24 17.30
N PRO A 218 -4.26 -1.02 17.76
CA PRO A 218 -4.50 -0.72 19.18
C PRO A 218 -5.58 -1.57 19.86
N ASP A 219 -6.63 -1.95 19.15
CA ASP A 219 -7.74 -2.78 19.64
C ASP A 219 -7.71 -4.20 19.08
N ARG A 220 -6.60 -4.58 18.44
CA ARG A 220 -6.38 -5.84 17.72
C ARG A 220 -7.21 -6.02 16.44
N VAL A 221 -8.09 -5.08 16.08
CA VAL A 221 -8.96 -5.16 14.90
C VAL A 221 -8.61 -4.09 13.88
N HIS A 222 -8.52 -2.84 14.32
CA HIS A 222 -8.38 -1.66 13.48
C HIS A 222 -6.92 -1.18 13.48
N PRO A 223 -6.20 -1.33 12.37
CA PRO A 223 -4.82 -0.84 12.28
C PRO A 223 -4.77 0.70 12.36
N GLY A 224 -3.66 1.21 12.88
CA GLY A 224 -3.26 2.61 12.72
C GLY A 224 -2.54 2.84 11.40
N TRP A 225 -2.00 4.06 11.19
CA TRP A 225 -1.34 4.43 9.94
C TRP A 225 -0.19 3.48 9.54
N GLY A 226 0.60 3.01 10.52
CA GLY A 226 1.69 2.06 10.26
C GLY A 226 1.21 0.69 9.73
N GLY A 227 0.13 0.14 10.29
CA GLY A 227 -0.45 -1.11 9.78
C GLY A 227 -1.11 -0.92 8.42
N HIS A 228 -1.83 0.19 8.24
CA HIS A 228 -2.44 0.55 6.95
C HIS A 228 -1.41 0.83 5.85
N LEU A 229 -0.19 1.26 6.18
CA LEU A 229 0.92 1.38 5.22
C LEU A 229 1.27 0.04 4.59
N ILE A 230 1.41 -0.99 5.42
CA ILE A 230 1.73 -2.35 4.94
C ILE A 230 0.55 -2.94 4.17
N MET A 231 -0.68 -2.64 4.60
CA MET A 231 -1.88 -3.03 3.84
C MET A 231 -1.93 -2.40 2.44
N ALA A 232 -1.61 -1.10 2.33
CA ALA A 232 -1.51 -0.41 1.05
C ALA A 232 -0.40 -1.02 0.19
N GLU A 233 0.75 -1.34 0.78
CA GLU A 233 1.82 -2.05 0.08
C GLU A 233 1.38 -3.39 -0.50
N CYS A 234 0.65 -4.20 0.27
CA CYS A 234 0.17 -5.50 -0.19
C CYS A 234 -0.76 -5.36 -1.41
N LEU A 235 -1.68 -4.40 -1.36
CA LEU A 235 -2.57 -4.12 -2.48
C LEU A 235 -1.80 -3.62 -3.71
N LEU A 236 -0.87 -2.68 -3.52
CA LEU A 236 -0.03 -2.15 -4.60
C LEU A 236 0.84 -3.25 -5.24
N LYS A 237 1.44 -4.14 -4.43
CA LYS A 237 2.17 -5.33 -4.92
C LYS A 237 1.25 -6.24 -5.75
N SER A 238 0.03 -6.50 -5.30
CA SER A 238 -0.95 -7.30 -6.07
C SER A 238 -1.32 -6.68 -7.43
N TRP A 239 -1.16 -5.35 -7.55
CA TRP A 239 -1.36 -4.60 -8.77
C TRP A 239 -0.09 -4.40 -9.60
N ASN A 240 1.03 -5.04 -9.24
CA ASN A 240 2.35 -4.87 -9.88
C ASN A 240 2.81 -3.40 -9.90
N ALA A 241 2.59 -2.68 -8.79
CA ALA A 241 3.08 -1.33 -8.61
C ALA A 241 4.63 -1.29 -8.63
N PRO A 242 5.26 -0.40 -9.42
CA PRO A 242 6.72 -0.36 -9.56
C PRO A 242 7.42 0.28 -8.35
N ALA A 243 8.57 -0.27 -7.96
CA ALA A 243 9.39 0.31 -6.89
C ALA A 243 10.00 1.68 -7.25
N LEU A 244 10.38 1.84 -8.53
CA LEU A 244 11.22 2.94 -8.98
C LEU A 244 10.48 4.29 -8.98
N VAL A 245 11.00 5.27 -8.24
CA VAL A 245 10.66 6.70 -8.38
C VAL A 245 11.46 7.21 -9.57
N SER A 246 12.78 7.23 -9.38
CA SER A 246 13.80 7.65 -10.33
C SER A 246 15.12 6.92 -10.02
N SER A 247 16.00 6.88 -11.02
CA SER A 247 17.41 6.54 -10.82
C SER A 247 18.25 7.54 -11.57
N VAL A 248 19.12 8.25 -10.88
CA VAL A 248 20.06 9.23 -11.44
C VAL A 248 21.48 8.76 -11.17
N ARG A 249 22.28 8.67 -12.24
CA ARG A 249 23.71 8.36 -12.14
C ARG A 249 24.54 9.49 -12.73
N VAL A 250 25.55 9.93 -11.99
CA VAL A 250 26.51 10.96 -12.41
C VAL A 250 27.93 10.44 -12.25
N ASP A 251 28.76 10.63 -13.27
CA ASP A 251 30.20 10.43 -13.20
C ASP A 251 30.86 11.81 -13.06
N ALA A 252 31.44 12.07 -11.89
CA ALA A 252 32.03 13.37 -11.57
C ALA A 252 33.28 13.69 -12.41
N ALA A 253 34.00 12.67 -12.89
CA ALA A 253 35.23 12.87 -13.67
C ALA A 253 34.92 13.18 -15.14
N SER A 254 33.98 12.46 -15.75
CA SER A 254 33.62 12.66 -17.15
C SER A 254 32.50 13.69 -17.37
N GLY A 255 31.79 14.08 -16.31
CA GLY A 255 30.61 14.95 -16.39
C GLY A 255 29.41 14.28 -17.08
N LYS A 256 29.48 12.97 -17.35
CA LYS A 256 28.40 12.21 -17.98
C LYS A 256 27.35 11.81 -16.96
N SER A 257 26.11 11.66 -17.43
CA SER A 257 25.01 11.17 -16.61
C SER A 257 24.13 10.19 -17.38
N SER A 258 23.41 9.36 -16.64
CA SER A 258 22.32 8.51 -17.15
C SER A 258 21.18 8.52 -16.13
N ALA A 259 19.96 8.29 -16.61
CA ALA A 259 18.81 8.29 -15.73
C ALA A 259 17.68 7.37 -16.21
N GLN A 260 16.87 6.91 -15.25
CA GLN A 260 15.57 6.27 -15.44
C GLN A 260 14.51 7.10 -14.73
N ASN A 261 13.34 7.30 -15.35
CA ASN A 261 12.27 8.19 -14.88
C ASN A 261 12.73 9.63 -14.55
N ALA A 262 13.84 10.09 -15.10
CA ALA A 262 14.32 11.45 -14.92
C ALA A 262 15.08 11.95 -16.15
N LYS A 263 15.15 13.28 -16.30
CA LYS A 263 15.98 13.97 -17.28
C LYS A 263 17.04 14.78 -16.53
N VAL A 264 18.31 14.43 -16.75
CA VAL A 264 19.46 15.12 -16.15
C VAL A 264 20.05 16.09 -17.16
N SER A 265 20.47 17.27 -16.71
CA SER A 265 21.11 18.29 -17.54
C SER A 265 22.08 19.14 -16.73
N LYS A 266 22.89 19.95 -17.43
CA LYS A 266 23.81 20.93 -16.83
C LYS A 266 24.76 20.32 -15.79
N VAL A 267 25.26 19.11 -16.03
CA VAL A 267 26.26 18.48 -15.16
C VAL A 267 27.55 19.28 -15.23
N GLN A 268 28.06 19.68 -14.07
CA GLN A 268 29.29 20.46 -13.92
C GLN A 268 30.09 19.92 -12.74
N ALA A 269 31.42 19.92 -12.89
CA ALA A 269 32.36 19.67 -11.81
C ALA A 269 33.38 20.81 -11.77
N LYS A 270 33.47 21.51 -10.64
CA LYS A 270 34.38 22.64 -10.45
C LYS A 270 34.82 22.69 -8.98
N ASP A 271 36.12 22.85 -8.75
CA ASP A 271 36.70 23.00 -7.41
C ASP A 271 36.25 21.89 -6.42
N GLY A 272 36.17 20.65 -6.93
CA GLY A 272 35.69 19.48 -6.17
C GLY A 272 34.18 19.41 -5.96
N THR A 273 33.43 20.47 -6.28
CA THR A 273 31.96 20.51 -6.23
C THR A 273 31.37 19.94 -7.51
N VAL A 274 30.34 19.10 -7.38
CA VAL A 274 29.60 18.53 -8.51
C VAL A 274 28.16 19.02 -8.47
N SER A 275 27.63 19.53 -9.59
CA SER A 275 26.24 20.00 -9.67
C SER A 275 25.56 19.56 -10.94
N TRP A 276 24.24 19.43 -10.89
CA TRP A 276 23.39 19.10 -12.04
C TRP A 276 21.95 19.54 -11.79
N SER A 277 21.17 19.64 -12.86
CA SER A 277 19.71 19.79 -12.78
C SER A 277 19.05 18.45 -13.12
N ALA A 278 18.04 18.04 -12.34
CA ALA A 278 17.21 16.89 -12.69
C ALA A 278 15.72 17.24 -12.65
N LEU A 279 14.99 16.80 -13.69
CA LEU A 279 13.53 16.78 -13.72
C LEU A 279 13.08 15.32 -13.69
N GLU A 280 12.48 14.91 -12.58
CA GLU A 280 11.93 13.56 -12.43
C GLU A 280 10.54 13.43 -13.06
N SER A 281 10.09 12.21 -13.29
CA SER A 281 8.78 11.89 -13.88
C SER A 281 7.75 11.46 -12.84
N ALA A 282 8.18 11.27 -11.59
CA ALA A 282 7.38 10.87 -10.44
C ALA A 282 7.88 11.62 -9.20
N LEU A 283 7.10 11.57 -8.12
CA LEU A 283 7.51 11.98 -6.78
C LEU A 283 7.70 10.72 -5.90
N PRO A 284 8.52 10.80 -4.83
CA PRO A 284 8.56 9.75 -3.81
C PRO A 284 7.19 9.59 -3.14
N PHE A 285 7.00 8.47 -2.45
CA PHE A 285 5.85 8.28 -1.59
C PHE A 285 5.88 9.32 -0.46
N PRO A 286 4.73 9.87 -0.01
CA PRO A 286 4.68 10.76 1.15
C PRO A 286 4.92 9.99 2.45
N LEU A 287 6.14 9.49 2.64
CA LEU A 287 6.52 8.56 3.72
C LEU A 287 6.67 9.27 5.06
N ALA A 288 5.54 9.70 5.62
CA ALA A 288 5.42 10.21 6.98
C ALA A 288 4.02 9.92 7.51
N SER A 289 3.89 9.71 8.83
CA SER A 289 2.57 9.57 9.44
C SER A 289 1.76 10.86 9.26
N PRO A 290 0.53 10.79 8.71
CA PRO A 290 -0.37 11.95 8.67
C PRO A 290 -0.83 12.41 10.06
N ASP A 291 -0.76 11.52 11.06
CA ASP A 291 -1.01 11.83 12.46
C ASP A 291 0.32 11.87 13.25
N PRO A 292 0.75 13.04 13.76
CA PRO A 292 1.96 13.14 14.57
C PRO A 292 1.96 12.25 15.82
N ASN A 293 0.79 11.96 16.40
CA ASN A 293 0.67 11.09 17.57
C ASN A 293 0.91 9.61 17.23
N ASN A 294 0.90 9.26 15.94
CA ASN A 294 1.17 7.91 15.43
C ASN A 294 2.57 7.79 14.79
N ALA A 295 3.44 8.82 14.89
CA ALA A 295 4.74 8.82 14.21
C ALA A 295 5.66 7.67 14.65
N ALA A 296 5.76 7.37 15.95
CA ALA A 296 6.60 6.29 16.46
C ALA A 296 6.17 4.90 15.96
N PRO A 297 4.90 4.46 16.11
CA PRO A 297 4.47 3.17 15.54
C PRO A 297 4.55 3.16 14.01
N TYR A 298 4.24 4.26 13.31
CA TYR A 298 4.42 4.35 11.87
C TYR A 298 5.87 4.08 11.44
N ASN A 299 6.83 4.76 12.06
CA ASN A 299 8.26 4.58 11.76
C ASN A 299 8.74 3.16 12.11
N LEU A 300 8.20 2.56 13.18
CA LEU A 300 8.48 1.16 13.52
C LEU A 300 7.97 0.21 12.44
N ALA A 301 6.78 0.44 11.86
CA ALA A 301 6.26 -0.37 10.75
C ALA A 301 7.15 -0.24 9.50
N VAL A 302 7.60 0.97 9.17
CA VAL A 302 8.55 1.20 8.07
C VAL A 302 9.85 0.42 8.32
N ALA A 303 10.43 0.52 9.51
CA ALA A 303 11.65 -0.19 9.88
C ALA A 303 11.47 -1.72 9.94
N SER A 304 10.24 -2.21 10.11
CA SER A 304 9.90 -3.63 10.24
C SER A 304 9.36 -4.26 8.94
N SER A 305 9.43 -3.55 7.82
CA SER A 305 8.90 -3.98 6.52
C SER A 305 9.91 -3.77 5.39
N ASP A 306 9.53 -4.18 4.18
CA ASP A 306 10.27 -3.92 2.93
C ASP A 306 9.65 -2.77 2.10
N PHE A 307 8.75 -1.97 2.69
CA PHE A 307 7.97 -0.93 2.00
C PHE A 307 8.83 -0.03 1.09
N VAL A 308 9.91 0.52 1.64
CA VAL A 308 10.81 1.43 0.90
C VAL A 308 11.43 0.72 -0.29
N GLN A 309 11.91 -0.52 -0.10
CA GLN A 309 12.50 -1.34 -1.16
C GLN A 309 11.47 -1.68 -2.25
N ALA A 310 10.25 -2.00 -1.84
CA ALA A 310 9.21 -2.47 -2.75
C ALA A 310 8.54 -1.36 -3.56
N LEU A 311 8.46 -0.14 -3.02
CA LEU A 311 7.59 0.91 -3.58
C LEU A 311 8.23 2.29 -3.69
N ASP A 312 9.40 2.54 -3.09
CA ASP A 312 9.90 3.91 -2.95
C ASP A 312 11.41 4.08 -3.16
N GLN A 313 11.86 3.71 -4.36
CA GLN A 313 13.28 3.77 -4.77
C GLN A 313 13.58 5.02 -5.62
N GLU A 314 14.13 6.08 -5.01
CA GLU A 314 14.62 7.31 -5.65
C GLU A 314 16.15 7.36 -5.56
N THR A 315 16.82 6.63 -6.44
CA THR A 315 18.25 6.31 -6.26
C THR A 315 19.18 7.35 -6.91
N LEU A 316 20.12 7.87 -6.14
CA LEU A 316 21.22 8.71 -6.62
C LEU A 316 22.54 7.96 -6.51
N THR A 317 23.23 7.79 -7.63
CA THR A 317 24.61 7.27 -7.67
C THR A 317 25.56 8.33 -8.22
N VAL A 318 26.63 8.65 -7.50
CA VAL A 318 27.69 9.54 -7.98
C VAL A 318 29.04 8.88 -7.82
N THR A 319 29.77 8.74 -8.92
CA THR A 319 31.06 8.03 -8.99
C THR A 319 32.21 8.99 -9.28
N ASN A 320 33.44 8.52 -9.03
CA ASN A 320 34.69 9.25 -9.30
C ASN A 320 34.81 10.60 -8.57
N LEU A 321 34.21 10.70 -7.39
CA LEU A 321 34.35 11.84 -6.50
C LEU A 321 35.74 11.87 -5.83
N ALA A 322 36.34 13.06 -5.74
CA ALA A 322 37.70 13.24 -5.25
C ALA A 322 37.79 13.26 -3.71
N ALA A 323 36.91 14.03 -3.05
CA ALA A 323 36.91 14.18 -1.60
C ALA A 323 36.33 12.93 -0.92
N PRO A 324 36.71 12.62 0.34
CA PRO A 324 36.16 11.45 1.04
C PRO A 324 34.68 11.62 1.42
N ARG A 325 34.21 12.86 1.60
CA ARG A 325 32.85 13.18 2.06
C ARG A 325 32.26 14.35 1.30
N TYR A 326 30.94 14.34 1.20
CA TYR A 326 30.16 15.37 0.53
C TYR A 326 28.89 15.71 1.32
N THR A 327 28.51 16.98 1.27
CA THR A 327 27.17 17.43 1.65
C THR A 327 26.32 17.48 0.39
N LEU A 328 25.21 16.73 0.36
CA LEU A 328 24.21 16.83 -0.69
C LEU A 328 23.25 17.97 -0.38
N LYS A 329 23.07 18.87 -1.34
CA LYS A 329 22.06 19.91 -1.33
C LYS A 329 21.10 19.76 -2.51
N VAL A 330 19.82 20.03 -2.26
CA VAL A 330 18.79 20.13 -3.31
C VAL A 330 18.11 21.49 -3.16
N ASP A 331 18.12 22.28 -4.22
CA ASP A 331 17.66 23.68 -4.25
C ASP A 331 18.28 24.53 -3.14
N GLY A 332 19.58 24.32 -2.89
CA GLY A 332 20.35 25.04 -1.86
C GLY A 332 20.12 24.56 -0.42
N LYS A 333 19.18 23.63 -0.18
CA LYS A 333 18.92 23.05 1.14
C LYS A 333 19.74 21.78 1.33
N GLY A 334 20.46 21.67 2.45
CA GLY A 334 21.17 20.44 2.82
C GLY A 334 20.18 19.30 3.11
N VAL A 335 20.37 18.16 2.43
CA VAL A 335 19.50 16.98 2.58
C VAL A 335 20.20 15.81 3.28
N GLY A 336 21.54 15.77 3.27
CA GLY A 336 22.31 14.72 3.91
C GLY A 336 23.81 14.83 3.66
N GLU A 337 24.58 14.04 4.39
CA GLU A 337 26.03 13.93 4.24
C GLU A 337 26.41 12.48 3.99
N PHE A 338 27.29 12.27 3.01
CA PHE A 338 27.64 10.93 2.54
C PHE A 338 29.13 10.83 2.28
N THR A 339 29.69 9.63 2.43
CA THR A 339 31.00 9.33 1.87
C THR A 339 30.91 9.14 0.37
N LYS A 340 32.03 9.29 -0.34
CA LYS A 340 32.07 9.00 -1.77
C LYS A 340 31.71 7.54 -2.08
N GLU A 341 32.01 6.61 -1.17
CA GLU A 341 31.67 5.19 -1.31
C GLU A 341 30.16 4.96 -1.19
N GLN A 342 29.48 5.65 -0.26
CA GLN A 342 28.02 5.60 -0.16
C GLN A 342 27.34 6.16 -1.42
N LEU A 343 27.85 7.28 -1.94
CA LEU A 343 27.35 7.86 -3.20
C LEU A 343 27.64 6.95 -4.39
N ALA A 344 28.80 6.29 -4.44
CA ALA A 344 29.13 5.35 -5.51
C ALA A 344 28.29 4.06 -5.44
N ALA A 345 27.93 3.60 -4.25
CA ALA A 345 27.03 2.47 -4.05
C ALA A 345 25.56 2.82 -4.39
N GLY A 346 25.17 4.07 -4.16
CA GLY A 346 23.83 4.58 -4.38
C GLY A 346 23.12 4.88 -3.07
N VAL A 347 22.50 6.06 -2.99
CA VAL A 347 21.69 6.51 -1.86
C VAL A 347 20.23 6.67 -2.29
N ASN A 348 19.29 6.23 -1.45
CA ASN A 348 17.86 6.44 -1.71
C ASN A 348 17.43 7.79 -1.14
N LEU A 349 17.04 8.72 -2.02
CA LEU A 349 16.61 10.07 -1.65
C LEU A 349 15.19 10.12 -1.09
N ALA A 350 14.35 9.12 -1.39
CA ALA A 350 12.94 9.10 -1.01
C ALA A 350 12.72 9.14 0.51
N THR A 351 13.70 8.66 1.29
CA THR A 351 13.66 8.64 2.76
C THR A 351 14.29 9.87 3.40
N LEU A 352 14.78 10.83 2.60
CA LEU A 352 15.43 12.04 3.08
C LEU A 352 14.48 13.23 3.00
N ASN A 353 14.76 14.27 3.79
CA ASN A 353 13.96 15.49 3.79
C ASN A 353 14.27 16.37 2.56
N THR A 354 13.87 15.91 1.37
CA THR A 354 14.08 16.59 0.09
C THR A 354 12.91 17.52 -0.26
N PRO A 355 13.11 18.53 -1.13
CA PRO A 355 12.01 19.28 -1.73
C PRO A 355 10.95 18.38 -2.42
N MET A 356 11.39 17.27 -3.04
CA MET A 356 10.51 16.29 -3.67
C MET A 356 9.61 15.58 -2.65
N LEU A 357 10.15 15.14 -1.51
CA LEU A 357 9.35 14.56 -0.42
C LEU A 357 8.37 15.60 0.16
N GLN A 358 8.80 16.85 0.35
CA GLN A 358 7.90 17.92 0.81
C GLN A 358 6.74 18.17 -0.17
N GLN A 359 7.00 18.08 -1.48
CA GLN A 359 5.97 18.14 -2.51
C GLN A 359 5.04 16.92 -2.44
N ALA A 360 5.58 15.71 -2.27
CA ALA A 360 4.77 14.49 -2.10
C ALA A 360 3.86 14.57 -0.85
N LEU A 361 4.36 15.08 0.27
CA LEU A 361 3.58 15.29 1.49
C LEU A 361 2.42 16.28 1.28
N LEU A 362 2.59 17.30 0.43
CA LEU A 362 1.49 18.17 0.01
C LEU A 362 0.43 17.39 -0.79
N VAL A 363 0.84 16.53 -1.72
CA VAL A 363 -0.09 15.63 -2.43
C VAL A 363 -0.86 14.78 -1.42
N GLY A 364 -0.17 14.16 -0.46
CA GLY A 364 -0.78 13.37 0.62
C GLY A 364 -1.88 14.11 1.38
N ARG A 365 -1.61 15.34 1.81
CA ARG A 365 -2.59 16.19 2.50
C ARG A 365 -3.79 16.55 1.62
N LEU A 366 -3.57 16.89 0.35
CA LEU A 366 -4.65 17.21 -0.59
C LEU A 366 -5.52 15.99 -0.91
N THR A 367 -4.92 14.79 -1.01
CA THR A 367 -5.65 13.52 -1.13
C THR A 367 -6.59 13.31 0.05
N GLN A 368 -6.08 13.48 1.27
CA GLN A 368 -6.86 13.29 2.49
C GLN A 368 -7.99 14.33 2.58
N LEU A 369 -7.73 15.59 2.23
CA LEU A 369 -8.74 16.64 2.21
C LEU A 369 -9.88 16.31 1.24
N ARG A 370 -9.56 15.91 -0.01
CA ARG A 370 -10.58 15.51 -0.99
C ARG A 370 -11.43 14.34 -0.49
N SER A 371 -10.78 13.30 0.03
CA SER A 371 -11.48 12.13 0.58
C SER A 371 -12.38 12.50 1.77
N ASN A 372 -11.95 13.41 2.64
CA ASN A 372 -12.76 13.88 3.76
C ASN A 372 -14.01 14.63 3.30
N VAL A 373 -13.90 15.50 2.29
CA VAL A 373 -15.07 16.19 1.73
C VAL A 373 -16.08 15.20 1.17
N HIS A 374 -15.62 14.21 0.40
CA HIS A 374 -16.49 13.16 -0.10
C HIS A 374 -17.11 12.33 1.03
N ASN A 375 -16.32 11.97 2.05
CA ASN A 375 -16.81 11.23 3.20
C ASN A 375 -17.88 12.01 3.97
N SER A 376 -17.66 13.28 4.29
CA SER A 376 -18.68 14.11 4.93
C SER A 376 -19.96 14.17 4.08
N ARG A 377 -19.81 14.40 2.77
CA ARG A 377 -20.92 14.44 1.80
C ARG A 377 -21.75 13.17 1.85
N TRP A 378 -21.13 12.00 1.71
CA TRP A 378 -21.83 10.71 1.59
C TRP A 378 -22.15 10.06 2.95
N ARG A 379 -21.13 9.86 3.78
CA ARG A 379 -21.13 9.04 5.00
C ARG A 379 -21.70 9.75 6.24
N GLU A 380 -21.57 11.08 6.31
CA GLU A 380 -22.04 11.87 7.46
C GLU A 380 -23.40 12.53 7.19
N TYR A 381 -23.59 13.08 5.98
CA TYR A 381 -24.81 13.81 5.63
C TYR A 381 -25.77 13.02 4.75
N GLN A 382 -25.38 12.64 3.53
CA GLN A 382 -26.34 12.07 2.57
C GLN A 382 -27.06 10.83 3.12
N VAL A 383 -26.31 9.81 3.53
CA VAL A 383 -26.90 8.53 3.93
C VAL A 383 -27.59 8.62 5.30
N PRO A 384 -26.94 9.13 6.37
CA PRO A 384 -27.58 9.14 7.70
C PRO A 384 -28.80 10.06 7.80
N GLN A 385 -28.86 11.12 6.99
CA GLN A 385 -29.93 12.13 7.06
C GLN A 385 -30.99 11.95 5.95
N ALA A 386 -30.89 10.91 5.11
CA ALA A 386 -31.77 10.73 3.95
C ALA A 386 -33.26 10.68 4.30
N SER A 387 -33.60 10.18 5.49
CA SER A 387 -34.97 10.03 5.98
C SER A 387 -35.40 11.09 6.99
N ASP A 388 -34.57 12.08 7.29
CA ASP A 388 -34.90 13.16 8.24
C ASP A 388 -35.65 14.30 7.52
N PRO A 389 -36.94 14.56 7.84
CA PRO A 389 -37.70 15.65 7.23
C PRO A 389 -37.13 17.04 7.51
N GLN A 390 -36.43 17.24 8.63
CA GLN A 390 -35.77 18.52 8.94
C GLN A 390 -34.54 18.70 8.05
N ALA A 391 -33.78 17.63 7.84
CA ALA A 391 -32.62 17.63 6.95
C ALA A 391 -32.99 17.91 5.48
N ALA A 392 -34.15 17.41 5.02
CA ALA A 392 -34.61 17.58 3.65
C ALA A 392 -34.62 19.04 3.15
N GLN A 393 -34.75 20.02 4.07
CA GLN A 393 -34.77 21.44 3.75
C GLN A 393 -33.40 22.01 3.35
N PHE A 394 -32.30 21.50 3.94
CA PHE A 394 -30.95 22.03 3.73
C PHE A 394 -30.01 21.04 3.02
N LEU A 395 -30.31 19.74 3.08
CA LEU A 395 -29.46 18.68 2.57
C LEU A 395 -29.11 18.85 1.07
N PRO A 396 -30.05 19.17 0.15
CA PRO A 396 -29.71 19.34 -1.26
C PRO A 396 -28.65 20.43 -1.50
N THR A 397 -28.78 21.57 -0.82
CA THR A 397 -27.81 22.69 -0.92
C THR A 397 -26.46 22.30 -0.32
N LEU A 398 -26.46 21.65 0.85
CA LEU A 398 -25.24 21.18 1.48
C LEU A 398 -24.48 20.19 0.60
N LEU A 399 -25.17 19.18 0.05
CA LEU A 399 -24.57 18.18 -0.84
C LEU A 399 -24.03 18.84 -2.11
N LYS A 400 -24.77 19.77 -2.72
CA LYS A 400 -24.30 20.52 -3.90
C LYS A 400 -23.01 21.31 -3.61
N ASN A 401 -22.90 21.93 -2.45
CA ASN A 401 -21.70 22.69 -2.08
C ASN A 401 -20.48 21.78 -1.83
N LEU A 402 -20.70 20.61 -1.22
CA LEU A 402 -19.64 19.61 -1.05
C LEU A 402 -19.21 19.01 -2.40
N ASP A 403 -20.17 18.71 -3.28
CA ASP A 403 -19.90 18.21 -4.64
C ASP A 403 -19.11 19.25 -5.46
N ALA A 404 -19.38 20.55 -5.30
CA ALA A 404 -18.67 21.62 -5.98
C ALA A 404 -17.19 21.76 -5.56
N ALA A 405 -16.77 21.18 -4.43
CA ALA A 405 -15.38 21.21 -3.98
C ALA A 405 -14.51 20.10 -4.61
N ASP A 406 -15.11 19.06 -5.22
CA ASP A 406 -14.36 17.90 -5.73
C ASP A 406 -13.39 18.27 -6.87
N GLU A 407 -13.84 19.06 -7.85
CA GLU A 407 -13.02 19.44 -9.01
C GLU A 407 -11.85 20.37 -8.61
N PRO A 408 -12.03 21.46 -7.85
CA PRO A 408 -10.91 22.28 -7.38
C PRO A 408 -9.89 21.50 -6.54
N LEU A 409 -10.35 20.61 -5.65
CA LEU A 409 -9.46 19.79 -4.81
C LEU A 409 -8.69 18.75 -5.65
N THR A 410 -9.37 18.11 -6.59
CA THR A 410 -8.72 17.20 -7.56
C THR A 410 -7.67 17.95 -8.37
N LYS A 411 -7.99 19.14 -8.89
CA LYS A 411 -7.04 19.96 -9.65
C LYS A 411 -5.84 20.33 -8.80
N ALA A 412 -6.05 20.79 -7.56
CA ALA A 412 -4.95 21.15 -6.65
C ALA A 412 -4.03 19.95 -6.35
N GLN A 413 -4.61 18.78 -6.08
CA GLN A 413 -3.86 17.54 -5.85
C GLN A 413 -3.02 17.16 -7.09
N ARG A 414 -3.62 17.19 -8.27
CA ARG A 414 -2.94 16.83 -9.53
C ARG A 414 -1.89 17.84 -9.94
N ASP A 415 -2.10 19.13 -9.69
CA ASP A 415 -1.08 20.16 -9.92
C ASP A 415 0.09 20.02 -8.93
N ALA A 416 -0.19 19.68 -7.67
CA ALA A 416 0.84 19.41 -6.68
C ALA A 416 1.65 18.13 -7.01
N ALA A 417 1.07 17.18 -7.74
CA ALA A 417 1.75 15.94 -8.11
C ALA A 417 2.74 16.08 -9.28
N LYS A 418 2.67 17.18 -10.05
CA LYS A 418 3.56 17.41 -11.21
C LYS A 418 5.00 17.67 -10.73
N PRO A 419 5.97 16.79 -11.03
CA PRO A 419 7.35 16.98 -10.60
C PRO A 419 7.95 18.26 -11.19
N ARG A 420 8.93 18.82 -10.49
CA ARG A 420 9.64 20.05 -10.90
C ARG A 420 11.12 19.75 -11.10
N ALA A 421 11.78 20.61 -11.86
CA ALA A 421 13.23 20.51 -12.01
C ALA A 421 13.90 21.03 -10.73
N HIS A 422 14.81 20.25 -10.17
CA HIS A 422 15.57 20.59 -8.97
C HIS A 422 17.06 20.73 -9.30
N GLN A 423 17.75 21.60 -8.56
CA GLN A 423 19.20 21.75 -8.63
C GLN A 423 19.85 20.92 -7.54
N PHE A 424 20.73 20.01 -7.94
CA PHE A 424 21.50 19.16 -7.04
C PHE A 424 22.94 19.66 -6.98
N VAL A 425 23.50 19.66 -5.78
CA VAL A 425 24.90 20.03 -5.53
C VAL A 425 25.49 19.08 -4.50
N LEU A 426 26.66 18.53 -4.81
CA LEU A 426 27.54 17.84 -3.88
C LEU A 426 28.73 18.74 -3.59
N GLU A 427 28.78 19.28 -2.37
CA GLU A 427 29.88 20.12 -1.89
C GLU A 427 30.88 19.25 -1.11
N PRO A 428 32.18 19.26 -1.46
CA PRO A 428 33.19 18.50 -0.71
C PRO A 428 33.29 19.02 0.73
N LYS A 429 33.50 18.11 1.67
CA LYS A 429 33.75 18.42 3.08
C LYS A 429 35.21 18.26 3.45
#